data_AF-A0A8S3J0P3-F1
#
_entry.id   AF-A0A8S3J0P3-F1
#
_cell.length_a   1.000
_cell.length_b   1.000
_cell.length_c   1.000
_cell.angle_alpha   90.00
_cell.angle_beta   90.00
_cell.angle_gamma   90.00
#
_symmetry.space_group_name_H-M   'P 1'
#
loop_
_entity.id
_entity.type
_entity.pdbx_description
1 polymer ?
#
loop_
_entity_poly.entity_id
_entity_poly.type
_entity_poly.pdbx_seq_one_letter_code
_entity_poly.pdbx_strand_id
1 'polypeptide(L)'
;MYAFDTEDGFGYVIPQGDTVVLGGTFQLNDWNTKPVVSDTQKILRMCSKAFPALEQIRHGKVQVGLRPYRDNGVRLEHEKTSIDMNVVHCYGHSGAGVTLSWGCGKDVVDIVKTLLPPKSKRPDNLLEHEKLWRLIPNFEYVVLKAKI
;
A
#
# COMPACT_ATOMS: atom_id res chain seq x y z
N MET A 1 -7.04 -14.59 9.78
CA MET A 1 -5.62 -14.99 9.70
C MET A 1 -5.27 -15.72 10.98
N TYR A 2 -4.66 -16.89 10.86
CA TYR A 2 -4.09 -17.62 11.98
C TYR A 2 -2.58 -17.50 11.84
N ALA A 3 -1.90 -16.92 12.84
CA ALA A 3 -0.45 -16.81 12.90
C ALA A 3 0.05 -17.61 14.09
N PHE A 4 1.18 -18.30 13.93
CA PHE A 4 1.68 -19.23 14.92
C PHE A 4 3.19 -19.42 14.77
N ASP A 5 3.84 -19.76 15.88
CA ASP A 5 5.24 -20.12 15.90
C ASP A 5 5.40 -21.63 15.98
N THR A 6 6.42 -22.14 15.30
CA THR A 6 6.85 -23.54 15.35
C THR A 6 8.35 -23.60 15.55
N GLU A 7 8.88 -24.80 15.83
CA GLU A 7 10.33 -25.05 15.86
C GLU A 7 11.01 -24.68 14.54
N ASP A 8 10.29 -24.77 13.42
CA ASP A 8 10.78 -24.41 12.08
C ASP A 8 10.68 -22.89 11.79
N GLY A 9 10.03 -22.11 12.66
CA GLY A 9 9.85 -20.66 12.53
C GLY A 9 8.38 -20.22 12.51
N PHE A 10 8.16 -18.99 12.03
CA PHE A 10 6.85 -18.34 11.99
C PHE A 10 6.01 -18.77 10.78
N GLY A 11 4.78 -19.20 11.04
CA GLY A 11 3.81 -19.63 10.04
C GLY A 11 2.49 -18.87 10.11
N TYR A 12 1.77 -18.89 8.99
CA TYR A 12 0.41 -18.36 8.92
C TYR A 12 -0.48 -19.10 7.94
N VAL A 13 -1.76 -19.14 8.27
CA VAL A 13 -2.85 -19.66 7.45
C VAL A 13 -3.92 -18.58 7.30
N ILE A 14 -4.26 -18.24 6.06
CA ILE A 14 -5.25 -17.20 5.74
C ILE A 14 -6.33 -17.83 4.83
N PRO A 15 -7.48 -18.22 5.38
CA PRO A 15 -8.63 -18.59 4.57
C PRO A 15 -9.12 -17.41 3.73
N GLN A 16 -9.40 -17.65 2.45
CA GLN A 16 -9.88 -16.68 1.47
C GLN A 16 -11.00 -17.31 0.64
N GLY A 17 -12.23 -17.24 1.14
CA GLY A 17 -13.38 -17.85 0.46
C GLY A 17 -13.19 -19.35 0.24
N ASP A 18 -13.01 -19.75 -1.01
CA ASP A 18 -12.79 -21.12 -1.48
C ASP A 18 -11.31 -21.56 -1.50
N THR A 19 -10.39 -20.66 -1.16
CA THR A 19 -8.95 -20.94 -1.12
C THR A 19 -8.36 -20.71 0.27
N VAL A 20 -7.17 -21.26 0.49
CA VAL A 20 -6.38 -21.01 1.71
C VAL A 20 -4.96 -20.62 1.31
N VAL A 21 -4.46 -19.53 1.85
CA VAL A 21 -3.07 -19.11 1.68
C VAL A 21 -2.26 -19.61 2.87
N LEU A 22 -1.18 -20.32 2.57
CA LEU A 22 -0.22 -20.84 3.54
C LEU A 22 1.08 -20.05 3.43
N GLY A 23 1.66 -19.70 4.56
CA GLY A 23 2.99 -19.09 4.60
C GLY A 23 3.71 -19.33 5.93
N GLY A 24 4.91 -18.81 6.09
CA GLY A 24 5.66 -18.11 5.06
C GLY A 24 7.15 -18.10 5.30
N THR A 25 7.84 -17.27 4.53
CA THR A 25 9.26 -16.95 4.69
C THR A 25 9.44 -15.46 4.92
N PHE A 26 10.55 -15.10 5.55
CA PHE A 26 11.05 -13.73 5.62
C PHE A 26 12.56 -13.77 5.34
N GLN A 27 12.93 -13.54 4.09
CA GLN A 27 14.30 -13.64 3.58
C GLN A 27 14.78 -12.24 3.22
N LEU A 28 15.56 -11.61 4.12
CA LEU A 28 16.08 -10.27 3.89
C LEU A 28 17.08 -10.30 2.71
N ASN A 29 17.00 -9.30 1.83
CA ASN A 29 17.89 -9.15 0.65
C ASN A 29 17.80 -10.28 -0.39
N ASP A 30 16.79 -11.15 -0.32
CA ASP A 30 16.52 -12.12 -1.38
C ASP A 30 15.52 -11.53 -2.40
N TRP A 31 16.00 -11.36 -3.63
CA TRP A 31 15.23 -10.82 -4.76
C TRP A 31 14.73 -11.92 -5.71
N ASN A 32 14.93 -13.18 -5.37
CA ASN A 32 14.45 -14.29 -6.16
C ASN A 32 12.91 -14.33 -6.17
N THR A 33 12.33 -14.29 -7.37
CA THR A 33 10.89 -14.36 -7.59
C THR A 33 10.41 -15.76 -8.00
N LYS A 34 11.32 -16.74 -8.03
CA LYS A 34 11.00 -18.13 -8.35
C LYS A 34 10.80 -18.95 -7.07
N PRO A 35 9.80 -19.85 -7.04
CA PRO A 35 9.62 -20.79 -5.94
C PRO A 35 10.88 -21.62 -5.66
N VAL A 36 11.24 -21.71 -4.38
CA VAL A 36 12.30 -22.61 -3.89
C VAL A 36 11.64 -23.83 -3.26
N VAL A 37 12.07 -25.03 -3.67
CA VAL A 37 11.45 -26.30 -3.25
C VAL A 37 11.55 -26.50 -1.74
N SER A 38 12.72 -26.21 -1.15
CA SER A 38 12.94 -26.35 0.30
C SER A 38 12.01 -25.45 1.12
N ASP A 39 11.81 -24.21 0.69
CA ASP A 39 10.92 -23.25 1.36
C ASP A 39 9.47 -23.70 1.27
N THR A 40 9.06 -24.18 0.09
CA THR A 40 7.71 -24.72 -0.14
C THR A 40 7.44 -25.89 0.80
N GLN A 41 8.35 -26.87 0.85
CA GLN A 41 8.21 -28.02 1.73
C GLN A 41 8.20 -27.64 3.22
N LYS A 42 9.00 -26.64 3.60
CA LYS A 42 9.03 -26.11 4.97
C LYS A 42 7.69 -25.48 5.37
N ILE A 43 7.12 -24.63 4.51
CA ILE A 43 5.80 -24.02 4.75
C ILE A 43 4.72 -25.09 4.88
N LEU A 44 4.70 -26.08 3.98
CA LEU A 44 3.72 -27.17 4.02
C LEU A 44 3.82 -27.97 5.33
N ARG A 45 5.02 -28.41 5.72
CA ARG A 45 5.22 -29.14 6.98
C ARG A 45 4.75 -28.34 8.19
N MET A 46 5.16 -27.08 8.28
CA MET A 46 4.81 -26.17 9.37
C MET A 46 3.29 -25.97 9.48
N CYS A 47 2.62 -25.69 8.35
CA CYS A 47 1.18 -25.47 8.33
C CYS A 47 0.39 -26.75 8.63
N SER A 48 0.79 -27.90 8.07
CA SER A 48 0.14 -29.19 8.35
C SER A 48 0.30 -29.62 9.80
N LYS A 49 1.46 -29.35 10.43
CA LYS A 49 1.65 -29.60 11.87
C LYS A 49 0.69 -28.80 12.74
N ALA A 50 0.43 -27.54 12.38
CA ALA A 50 -0.52 -26.68 13.11
C ALA A 50 -1.99 -26.99 12.77
N PHE A 51 -2.27 -27.40 11.53
CA PHE A 51 -3.60 -27.68 11.02
C PHE A 51 -3.61 -28.98 10.19
N PRO A 52 -3.72 -30.16 10.84
CA PRO A 52 -3.61 -31.46 10.15
C PRO A 52 -4.61 -31.68 9.01
N ALA A 53 -5.76 -31.00 9.04
CA ALA A 53 -6.75 -31.04 7.96
C ALA A 53 -6.20 -30.56 6.61
N LEU A 54 -5.13 -29.77 6.59
CA LEU A 54 -4.49 -29.29 5.36
C LEU A 54 -3.84 -30.41 4.54
N GLU A 55 -3.47 -31.55 5.15
CA GLU A 55 -2.87 -32.69 4.44
C GLU A 55 -3.84 -33.35 3.44
N GLN A 56 -5.14 -33.13 3.61
CA GLN A 56 -6.19 -33.71 2.76
C GLN A 56 -6.61 -32.79 1.61
N ILE A 57 -6.03 -31.58 1.52
CA ILE A 57 -6.44 -30.57 0.55
C ILE A 57 -5.49 -30.58 -0.64
N ARG A 58 -6.05 -30.46 -1.85
CA ARG A 58 -5.26 -30.38 -3.09
C ARG A 58 -4.30 -29.19 -3.03
N HIS A 59 -3.02 -29.47 -3.28
CA HIS A 59 -2.00 -28.42 -3.42
C HIS A 59 -2.30 -27.53 -4.64
N GLY A 60 -2.36 -26.23 -4.39
CA GLY A 60 -2.54 -25.21 -5.41
C GLY A 60 -1.21 -24.75 -6.02
N LYS A 61 -1.19 -23.51 -6.51
CA LYS A 61 0.00 -22.87 -7.07
C LYS A 61 0.92 -22.38 -5.96
N VAL A 62 2.23 -22.36 -6.21
CA VAL A 62 3.22 -21.70 -5.35
C VAL A 62 3.52 -20.32 -5.94
N GLN A 63 3.45 -19.28 -5.11
CA GLN A 63 3.69 -17.89 -5.51
C GLN A 63 4.75 -17.27 -4.60
N VAL A 64 5.58 -16.40 -5.17
CA VAL A 64 6.61 -15.64 -4.46
C VAL A 64 6.38 -14.17 -4.70
N GLY A 65 6.47 -13.36 -3.64
CA GLY A 65 6.28 -11.91 -3.70
C GLY A 65 7.33 -11.19 -2.86
N LEU A 66 7.80 -10.04 -3.36
CA LEU A 66 8.76 -9.19 -2.66
C LEU A 66 8.01 -8.19 -1.77
N ARG A 67 8.31 -8.18 -0.47
CA ARG A 67 7.73 -7.21 0.46
C ARG A 67 8.52 -5.90 0.37
N PRO A 68 7.87 -4.73 0.23
CA PRO A 68 8.55 -3.43 0.23
C PRO A 68 8.96 -3.05 1.66
N TYR A 69 10.01 -3.71 2.16
CA TYR A 69 10.57 -3.53 3.49
C TYR A 69 11.47 -2.28 3.54
N ARG A 70 11.52 -1.64 4.72
CA ARG A 70 12.44 -0.55 5.04
C ARG A 70 12.87 -0.70 6.51
N ASP A 71 14.15 -0.54 6.81
CA ASP A 71 14.69 -0.73 8.16
C ASP A 71 14.03 0.15 9.21
N ASN A 72 13.77 1.40 8.84
CA ASN A 72 13.12 2.39 9.71
C ASN A 72 11.58 2.36 9.58
N GLY A 73 11.00 1.21 9.20
CA GLY A 73 9.57 1.03 9.04
C GLY A 73 8.94 1.91 7.95
N VAL A 74 7.62 2.12 8.03
CA VAL A 74 6.87 2.95 7.08
C VAL A 74 7.41 4.37 7.08
N ARG A 75 7.70 4.92 5.88
CA ARG A 75 7.93 6.34 5.68
C ARG A 75 6.63 6.99 5.26
N LEU A 76 6.03 7.76 6.15
CA LEU A 76 4.83 8.56 5.91
C LEU A 76 5.07 9.99 6.41
N GLU A 77 5.48 10.87 5.50
CA GLU A 77 5.86 12.25 5.82
C GLU A 77 5.83 13.13 4.56
N HIS A 78 5.75 14.45 4.76
CA HIS A 78 5.93 15.45 3.72
C HIS A 78 7.40 15.84 3.61
N GLU A 79 7.88 15.94 2.37
CA GLU A 79 9.18 16.50 2.02
C GLU A 79 8.98 17.60 0.98
N LYS A 80 9.64 18.74 1.19
CA LYS A 80 9.80 19.76 0.15
C LYS A 80 11.15 19.57 -0.51
N THR A 81 11.15 19.22 -1.80
CA THR A 81 12.36 18.85 -2.53
C THR A 81 13.23 20.06 -2.88
N SER A 82 14.46 19.81 -3.33
CA SER A 82 15.39 20.85 -3.78
C SER A 82 14.90 21.67 -4.98
N ILE A 83 13.90 21.16 -5.72
CA ILE A 83 13.28 21.84 -6.88
C ILE A 83 11.92 22.48 -6.52
N ASP A 84 11.69 22.78 -5.24
CA ASP A 84 10.47 23.43 -4.72
C ASP A 84 9.18 22.59 -4.89
N MET A 85 9.30 21.27 -5.06
CA MET A 85 8.15 20.36 -5.22
C MET A 85 7.74 19.73 -3.89
N ASN A 86 6.44 19.66 -3.61
CA ASN A 86 5.91 18.90 -2.47
C ASN A 86 5.81 17.41 -2.81
N VAL A 87 6.40 16.56 -1.97
CA VAL A 87 6.30 15.10 -2.06
C VAL A 87 5.74 14.58 -0.75
N VAL A 88 4.74 13.70 -0.82
CA VAL A 88 4.23 12.96 0.34
C VAL A 88 4.64 11.51 0.18
N HIS A 89 5.54 11.05 1.04
CA HIS A 89 6.02 9.69 1.06
C HIS A 89 4.98 8.79 1.74
N CYS A 90 4.80 7.57 1.23
CA CYS A 90 3.95 6.54 1.84
C CYS A 90 4.41 5.15 1.37
N TYR A 91 5.57 4.70 1.85
CA TYR A 91 6.18 3.42 1.44
C TYR A 91 6.89 2.72 2.61
N GLY A 92 7.35 1.47 2.40
CA GLY A 92 8.08 0.72 3.44
C GLY A 92 7.19 -0.14 4.34
N HIS A 93 6.02 -0.58 3.85
CA HIS A 93 5.02 -1.30 4.67
C HIS A 93 5.34 -2.77 4.95
N SER A 94 6.42 -3.33 4.38
CA SER A 94 6.77 -4.74 4.56
C SER A 94 5.55 -5.67 4.33
N GLY A 95 5.27 -6.60 5.25
CA GLY A 95 4.10 -7.49 5.21
C GLY A 95 2.80 -6.88 5.74
N ALA A 96 2.80 -5.64 6.23
CA ALA A 96 1.65 -5.01 6.88
C ALA A 96 0.88 -4.04 5.96
N GLY A 97 1.23 -3.97 4.66
CA GLY A 97 0.67 -2.98 3.73
C GLY A 97 -0.85 -2.98 3.64
N VAL A 98 -1.49 -4.16 3.59
CA VAL A 98 -2.96 -4.23 3.55
C VAL A 98 -3.57 -3.75 4.87
N THR A 99 -3.05 -4.22 6.01
CA THR A 99 -3.52 -3.84 7.35
C THR A 99 -3.41 -2.33 7.59
N LEU A 100 -2.33 -1.70 7.13
CA LEU A 100 -2.06 -0.28 7.36
C LEU A 100 -2.68 0.64 6.29
N SER A 101 -3.13 0.10 5.16
CA SER A 101 -3.52 0.87 3.98
C SER A 101 -4.51 2.00 4.26
N TRP A 102 -5.57 1.75 5.04
CA TRP A 102 -6.59 2.75 5.33
C TRP A 102 -6.07 3.89 6.20
N GLY A 103 -5.32 3.56 7.26
CA GLY A 103 -4.72 4.55 8.16
C GLY A 103 -3.71 5.41 7.41
N CYS A 104 -2.79 4.78 6.67
CA CYS A 104 -1.82 5.49 5.85
C CYS A 104 -2.49 6.35 4.78
N GLY A 105 -3.54 5.87 4.13
CA GLY A 105 -4.30 6.65 3.16
C GLY A 105 -4.95 7.89 3.77
N LYS A 106 -5.52 7.77 4.97
CA LYS A 106 -6.06 8.91 5.72
C LYS A 106 -4.97 9.93 6.06
N ASP A 107 -3.83 9.48 6.58
CA ASP A 107 -2.74 10.37 6.99
C ASP A 107 -2.13 11.11 5.79
N VAL A 108 -2.00 10.43 4.64
CA VAL A 108 -1.62 11.07 3.37
C VAL A 108 -2.61 12.17 2.99
N VAL A 109 -3.92 11.90 3.06
CA VAL A 109 -4.94 12.92 2.77
C VAL A 109 -4.84 14.12 3.71
N ASP A 110 -4.59 13.88 4.99
CA ASP A 110 -4.48 14.95 5.98
C ASP A 110 -3.24 15.81 5.73
N ILE A 111 -2.09 15.21 5.38
CA ILE A 111 -0.91 15.95 4.94
C ILE A 111 -1.22 16.77 3.68
N VAL A 112 -1.84 16.17 2.66
CA VAL A 112 -2.15 16.89 1.41
C VAL A 112 -3.06 18.09 1.66
N LYS A 113 -4.02 18.00 2.58
CA LYS A 113 -4.89 19.13 2.94
C LYS A 113 -4.15 20.31 3.55
N THR A 114 -3.02 20.10 4.24
CA THR A 114 -2.22 21.22 4.78
C THR A 114 -1.39 21.91 3.70
N LEU A 115 -1.11 21.20 2.60
CA LEU A 115 -0.29 21.69 1.48
C LEU A 115 -1.13 22.38 0.40
N LEU A 116 -2.38 21.95 0.22
CA LEU A 116 -3.29 22.59 -0.72
C LEU A 116 -3.73 23.94 -0.17
N PRO A 117 -3.81 24.99 -1.01
CA PRO A 117 -4.46 26.22 -0.61
C PRO A 117 -5.90 25.91 -0.18
N PRO A 118 -6.49 26.73 0.72
CA PRO A 118 -7.91 26.62 1.02
C PRO A 118 -8.67 26.56 -0.29
N LYS A 119 -9.62 25.62 -0.43
CA LYS A 119 -10.51 25.60 -1.60
C LYS A 119 -10.97 27.04 -1.82
N SER A 120 -10.66 27.62 -2.98
CA SER A 120 -11.24 28.91 -3.32
C SER A 120 -12.75 28.73 -3.20
N LYS A 121 -13.39 29.56 -2.38
CA LYS A 121 -14.84 29.66 -2.47
C LYS A 121 -15.12 30.03 -3.91
N ARG A 122 -15.86 29.19 -4.64
CA ARG A 122 -16.46 29.63 -5.88
C ARG A 122 -17.27 30.88 -5.49
N PRO A 123 -16.98 32.05 -6.06
CA PRO A 123 -17.69 33.26 -5.67
C PRO A 123 -19.19 33.05 -5.91
N ASP A 124 -20.01 33.53 -4.98
CA ASP A 124 -21.47 33.33 -5.02
C ASP A 124 -22.11 33.96 -6.27
N ASN A 125 -21.40 34.86 -6.95
CA ASN A 125 -21.77 35.41 -8.25
C ASN A 125 -20.57 35.56 -9.19
N LEU A 126 -20.86 35.57 -10.49
CA LEU A 126 -19.85 35.68 -11.56
C LEU A 126 -19.09 37.02 -11.53
N LEU A 127 -19.68 38.08 -10.97
CA LEU A 127 -19.10 39.43 -10.94
C LEU A 127 -17.91 39.53 -9.97
N GLU A 128 -17.99 38.86 -8.82
CA GLU A 128 -16.90 38.75 -7.85
C GLU A 128 -15.79 37.83 -8.37
N HIS A 129 -16.16 36.77 -9.08
CA HIS A 129 -15.20 35.97 -9.84
C HIS A 129 -14.48 36.82 -10.89
N GLU A 130 -15.19 37.81 -11.47
CA GLU A 130 -14.64 38.69 -12.49
C GLU A 130 -13.58 39.69 -11.96
N LYS A 131 -13.62 40.03 -10.68
CA LYS A 131 -12.60 40.94 -10.12
C LYS A 131 -11.29 40.20 -9.82
N LEU A 132 -11.37 38.90 -9.53
CA LEU A 132 -10.22 38.08 -9.11
C LEU A 132 -9.26 37.75 -10.27
N TRP A 133 -9.76 37.29 -11.41
CA TRP A 133 -8.90 36.99 -12.60
C TRP A 133 -8.19 38.22 -13.16
N ARG A 134 -8.80 39.42 -13.08
CA ARG A 134 -8.19 40.67 -13.53
C ARG A 134 -6.98 41.11 -12.71
N LEU A 135 -6.80 40.55 -11.50
CA LEU A 135 -5.67 40.83 -10.62
C LEU A 135 -4.52 39.83 -10.78
N ILE A 136 -4.69 38.76 -11.57
CA ILE A 136 -3.68 37.74 -11.80
C ILE A 136 -2.89 38.12 -13.07
N PRO A 137 -1.61 38.51 -12.97
CA PRO A 137 -0.79 38.76 -14.15
C PRO A 137 -0.69 37.48 -14.98
N ASN A 138 -0.93 37.59 -16.30
CA ASN A 138 -0.92 36.46 -17.25
C ASN A 138 -2.02 35.41 -17.01
N PHE A 139 -3.21 35.83 -16.57
CA PHE A 139 -4.35 34.91 -16.46
C PHE A 139 -4.76 34.34 -17.82
N GLU A 140 -4.66 33.03 -17.97
CA GLU A 140 -5.15 32.28 -19.14
C GLU A 140 -6.40 31.48 -18.78
N TYR A 141 -7.43 31.53 -19.64
CA TYR A 141 -8.63 30.72 -19.46
C TYR A 141 -8.49 29.38 -20.21
N VAL A 142 -9.00 28.31 -19.60
CA VAL A 142 -9.09 26.99 -20.24
C VAL A 142 -10.55 26.71 -20.57
N VAL A 143 -10.85 26.48 -21.85
CA VAL A 143 -12.18 26.06 -22.31
C VAL A 143 -12.28 24.55 -22.24
N LEU A 144 -13.09 24.04 -21.31
CA LEU A 144 -13.43 22.62 -21.25
C LEU A 144 -14.71 22.36 -22.05
N LYS A 145 -14.63 21.47 -23.04
CA LYS A 145 -15.80 20.88 -23.71
C LYS A 145 -16.07 19.50 -23.12
N ALA A 146 -17.19 19.35 -22.42
CA ALA A 146 -17.72 18.04 -22.06
C ALA A 146 -18.62 17.53 -23.19
N LYS A 147 -18.43 16.28 -23.62
CA LYS A 147 -19.39 15.55 -24.46
C LYS A 147 -20.15 14.58 -23.55
N ILE A 148 -21.45 14.45 -23.81
CA ILE A 148 -22.30 13.38 -23.26
C ILE A 148 -22.08 12.13 -24.11
#